data_AF-A0A2D6N6L3-F1
#
_entry.id   AF-A0A2D6N6L3-F1
#
_cell.length_a   1.000
_cell.length_b   1.000
_cell.length_c   1.000
_cell.angle_alpha   90.00
_cell.angle_beta   90.00
_cell.angle_gamma   90.00
#
_symmetry.space_group_name_H-M   'P 1'
#
loop_
_entity.id
_entity.type
_entity.pdbx_description
1 polymer ?
#
loop_
_entity_poly.entity_id
_entity_poly.type
_entity_poly.pdbx_seq_one_letter_code
_entity_poly.pdbx_strand_id
1 'polypeptide(L)'
;MSWTMNRRQLGQELLQAVPLASAATLAACSRGSAHLPPSADERPSNEQSHALPEDVAASKDKLDRGPISLEHIDPSEIRTLIPRDAIQAIFRPEFMTIAEAQRLEVMRDDEPVLAIGHQNTWHAYSLLQLVNHEIVNDMVAGLPIAVAW
;
A
#
# COMPACT_ATOMS: atom_id res chain seq x y z
N MET A 1 -27.87 -29.84 -42.12
CA MET A 1 -26.59 -30.36 -41.57
C MET A 1 -26.66 -30.19 -40.07
N SER A 2 -27.01 -31.26 -39.36
CA SER A 2 -27.36 -31.28 -37.95
C SER A 2 -26.30 -32.08 -37.20
N TRP A 3 -25.59 -31.44 -36.26
CA TRP A 3 -24.63 -32.10 -35.38
C TRP A 3 -25.28 -32.28 -34.01
N THR A 4 -25.74 -33.50 -33.73
CA THR A 4 -26.13 -33.95 -32.38
C THR A 4 -24.97 -34.75 -31.80
N MET A 5 -24.35 -34.24 -30.73
CA MET A 5 -23.38 -34.99 -29.92
C MET A 5 -24.00 -35.33 -28.57
N ASN A 6 -24.04 -36.63 -28.31
CA ASN A 6 -24.66 -37.31 -27.19
C ASN A 6 -23.77 -37.22 -25.94
N ARG A 7 -24.26 -36.60 -24.85
CA ARG A 7 -23.54 -36.42 -23.57
C ARG A 7 -23.95 -37.47 -22.52
N ARG A 8 -23.86 -38.76 -22.87
CA ARG A 8 -24.00 -39.84 -21.88
C ARG A 8 -22.85 -40.82 -22.05
N GLN A 9 -22.31 -41.25 -20.92
CA GLN A 9 -21.13 -42.13 -20.73
C GLN A 9 -19.77 -41.43 -20.81
N LEU A 10 -19.28 -41.00 -19.65
CA LEU A 10 -18.16 -41.67 -18.98
C LEU A 10 -18.24 -41.29 -17.50
N GLY A 11 -18.47 -42.30 -16.67
CA GLY A 11 -18.64 -42.16 -15.23
C GLY A 11 -17.36 -42.41 -14.45
N GLN A 12 -17.50 -42.13 -13.15
CA GLN A 12 -16.72 -42.59 -12.00
C GLN A 12 -15.29 -42.03 -11.87
N GLU A 13 -15.08 -41.23 -10.83
CA GLU A 13 -14.25 -41.65 -9.70
C GLU A 13 -14.70 -40.93 -8.42
N LEU A 14 -14.74 -41.68 -7.33
CA LEU A 14 -15.21 -41.28 -6.01
C LEU A 14 -14.20 -40.36 -5.30
N LEU A 15 -14.66 -39.26 -4.70
CA LEU A 15 -14.04 -38.73 -3.49
C LEU A 15 -15.07 -38.66 -2.36
N GLN A 16 -14.81 -39.47 -1.33
CA GLN A 16 -15.55 -39.47 -0.07
C GLN A 16 -15.23 -38.20 0.71
N ALA A 17 -16.27 -37.48 1.13
CA ALA A 17 -16.20 -36.42 2.13
C ALA A 17 -16.88 -36.92 3.41
N VAL A 18 -16.15 -36.95 4.52
CA VAL A 18 -16.70 -37.12 5.87
C VAL A 18 -16.16 -35.99 6.74
N PRO A 19 -17.00 -35.04 7.19
CA PRO A 19 -16.59 -34.03 8.15
C PRO A 19 -16.71 -34.58 9.59
N LEU A 20 -15.63 -34.52 10.36
CA LEU A 20 -15.69 -34.67 11.81
C LEU A 20 -15.92 -33.29 12.43
N ALA A 21 -17.17 -33.10 12.89
CA ALA A 21 -17.54 -32.06 13.83
C ALA A 21 -16.97 -32.39 15.20
N SER A 22 -16.23 -31.46 15.80
CA SER A 22 -15.96 -31.45 17.25
C SER A 22 -16.33 -30.09 17.80
N ALA A 23 -17.55 -30.02 18.34
CA ALA A 23 -17.96 -28.98 19.26
C ALA A 23 -17.43 -29.33 20.65
N ALA A 24 -16.72 -28.39 21.28
CA ALA A 24 -16.47 -28.39 22.72
C ALA A 24 -16.85 -27.01 23.26
N THR A 25 -17.94 -26.97 24.01
CA THR A 25 -18.45 -25.83 24.77
C THR A 25 -18.24 -26.07 26.26
N LEU A 26 -18.26 -24.98 27.04
CA LEU A 26 -18.28 -24.81 28.51
C LEU A 26 -16.92 -24.32 29.08
N ALA A 27 -16.83 -23.33 29.96
CA ALA A 27 -17.77 -22.35 30.51
C ALA A 27 -16.96 -21.24 31.24
N ALA A 28 -17.67 -20.14 31.55
CA ALA A 28 -17.32 -18.93 32.30
C ALA A 28 -16.65 -19.19 33.68
N CYS A 29 -15.99 -18.28 34.42
CA CYS A 29 -16.17 -16.84 34.66
C CYS A 29 -14.87 -16.28 35.29
N SER A 30 -14.54 -15.00 35.05
CA SER A 30 -14.17 -14.10 36.15
C SER A 30 -14.51 -12.64 35.83
N ARG A 31 -15.18 -12.01 36.80
CA ARG A 31 -15.58 -10.60 36.85
C ARG A 31 -14.34 -9.70 36.89
N GLY A 32 -14.35 -8.64 36.08
CA GLY A 32 -13.43 -7.51 36.22
C GLY A 32 -14.09 -6.26 35.66
N SER A 33 -14.35 -5.31 36.56
CA SER A 33 -15.07 -4.04 36.47
C SER A 33 -15.26 -3.41 35.08
N ALA A 34 -16.52 -3.06 34.79
CA ALA A 34 -16.88 -2.07 33.79
C ALA A 34 -16.19 -0.73 34.13
N HIS A 35 -15.19 -0.35 33.34
CA HIS A 35 -14.67 1.00 33.33
C HIS A 35 -15.57 1.80 32.38
N LEU A 36 -16.42 2.65 32.95
CA LEU A 36 -17.15 3.66 32.18
C LEU A 36 -16.12 4.55 31.47
N PRO A 37 -16.29 4.87 30.18
CA PRO A 37 -15.45 5.88 29.55
C PRO A 37 -15.70 7.22 30.26
N PRO A 38 -14.65 8.00 30.59
CA PRO A 38 -14.85 9.33 31.13
C PRO A 38 -15.63 10.18 30.12
N SER A 39 -16.62 10.90 30.66
CA SER A 39 -17.40 11.91 29.95
C SER A 39 -16.48 12.85 29.19
N ALA A 40 -16.84 13.12 27.94
CA ALA A 40 -16.18 14.09 27.09
C ALA A 40 -16.42 15.51 27.62
N ASP A 41 -15.67 15.95 28.64
CA ASP A 41 -15.65 17.39 29.00
C ASP A 41 -14.46 17.90 29.82
N GLU A 42 -13.26 17.30 29.70
CA GLU A 42 -12.03 17.94 30.20
C GLU A 42 -10.87 17.68 29.23
N ARG A 43 -10.75 18.53 28.20
CA ARG A 43 -9.48 18.71 27.50
C ARG A 43 -8.64 19.66 28.36
N PRO A 44 -7.46 19.28 28.87
CA PRO A 44 -6.52 20.27 29.36
C PRO A 44 -6.06 21.11 28.17
N SER A 45 -6.45 22.39 28.18
CA SER A 45 -5.97 23.43 27.30
C SER A 45 -4.49 23.67 27.57
N ASN A 46 -3.62 22.88 26.96
CA ASN A 46 -2.21 23.23 26.84
C ASN A 46 -2.03 24.17 25.65
N GLU A 47 -2.48 25.43 25.80
CA GLU A 47 -1.97 26.54 24.99
C GLU A 47 -0.56 26.89 25.49
N GLN A 48 0.39 26.01 25.18
CA GLN A 48 1.78 26.44 25.03
C GLN A 48 1.97 26.73 23.55
N SER A 49 1.66 27.97 23.19
CA SER A 49 2.17 28.63 22.00
C SER A 49 3.71 28.64 22.09
N HIS A 50 4.33 27.52 21.72
CA HIS A 50 5.70 27.51 21.28
C HIS A 50 5.70 28.30 19.98
N ALA A 51 5.99 29.61 20.08
CA ALA A 51 6.23 30.44 18.92
C ALA A 51 7.23 29.68 18.05
N LEU A 52 6.83 29.39 16.81
CA LEU A 52 7.79 28.92 15.82
C LEU A 52 8.93 29.95 15.83
N PRO A 53 10.20 29.50 15.90
CA PRO A 53 11.32 30.42 15.92
C PRO A 53 11.19 31.46 14.79
N GLU A 54 11.60 32.69 15.04
CA GLU A 54 11.48 33.80 14.07
C GLU A 54 12.19 33.52 12.72
N ASP A 55 12.93 32.40 12.62
CA ASP A 55 13.64 31.94 11.43
C ASP A 55 12.73 31.35 10.33
N VAL A 56 11.52 30.87 10.65
CA VAL A 56 10.60 30.37 9.62
C VAL A 56 10.05 31.51 8.76
N ALA A 57 9.96 32.73 9.29
CA ALA A 57 9.56 33.90 8.50
C ALA A 57 10.65 34.31 7.48
N ALA A 58 11.93 34.06 7.78
CA ALA A 58 13.05 34.30 6.87
C ALA A 58 13.15 33.27 5.73
N SER A 59 12.39 32.17 5.80
CA SER A 59 12.48 31.07 4.83
C SER A 59 11.81 31.39 3.49
N LYS A 60 10.89 32.36 3.47
CA LYS A 60 10.14 32.72 2.25
C LYS A 60 10.97 33.51 1.23
N ASP A 61 12.03 34.19 1.67
CA ASP A 61 12.96 34.95 0.82
C ASP A 61 14.10 34.06 0.25
N LYS A 62 14.24 32.82 0.75
CA LYS A 62 15.35 31.92 0.39
C LYS A 62 15.10 31.08 -0.88
N LEU A 63 13.87 31.08 -1.40
CA LEU A 63 13.45 30.16 -2.48
C LEU A 63 13.67 30.73 -3.90
N ASP A 64 14.06 32.00 -4.04
CA ASP A 64 14.34 32.65 -5.34
C ASP A 64 15.83 32.58 -5.73
N ARG A 65 16.59 31.69 -5.09
CA ARG A 65 18.02 31.54 -5.40
C ARG A 65 18.12 30.61 -6.60
N GLY A 66 18.70 31.14 -7.68
CA GLY A 66 19.20 30.33 -8.79
C GLY A 66 20.11 29.17 -8.31
N PRO A 67 20.66 28.35 -9.21
CA PRO A 67 21.37 27.13 -8.83
C PRO A 67 22.36 27.38 -7.68
N ILE A 68 22.18 26.67 -6.58
CA ILE A 68 23.04 26.80 -5.39
C ILE A 68 24.43 26.30 -5.77
N SER A 69 25.43 27.18 -5.75
CA SER A 69 26.82 26.77 -5.89
C SER A 69 27.19 25.83 -4.74
N LEU A 70 27.86 24.71 -5.04
CA LEU A 70 28.33 23.75 -4.03
C LEU A 70 29.20 24.39 -2.95
N GLU A 71 29.88 25.50 -3.30
CA GLU A 71 30.70 26.35 -2.41
C GLU A 71 29.90 26.91 -1.22
N HIS A 72 28.59 27.06 -1.36
CA HIS A 72 27.69 27.64 -0.36
C HIS A 72 26.96 26.58 0.49
N ILE A 73 27.26 25.30 0.31
CA ILE A 73 26.68 24.22 1.11
C ILE A 73 27.63 23.92 2.27
N ASP A 74 27.21 24.17 3.51
CA ASP A 74 27.94 23.70 4.69
C ASP A 74 27.73 22.18 4.85
N PRO A 75 28.78 21.35 4.73
CA PRO A 75 28.65 19.90 4.91
C PRO A 75 28.12 19.52 6.30
N SER A 76 28.33 20.38 7.30
CA SER A 76 27.84 20.20 8.67
C SER A 76 26.32 20.34 8.79
N GLU A 77 25.64 20.88 7.77
CA GLU A 77 24.17 20.97 7.69
C GLU A 77 23.54 19.77 6.97
N ILE A 78 24.33 19.00 6.20
CA ILE A 78 23.81 17.83 5.47
C ILE A 78 23.39 16.75 6.49
N ARG A 79 22.16 16.25 6.33
CA ARG A 79 21.59 15.19 7.18
C ARG A 79 21.17 14.01 6.31
N THR A 80 21.53 12.81 6.73
CA THR A 80 21.02 11.57 6.16
C THR A 80 19.74 11.19 6.90
N LEU A 81 18.60 11.21 6.21
CA LEU A 81 17.30 10.88 6.82
C LEU A 81 17.09 9.37 6.94
N ILE A 82 17.54 8.62 5.93
CA ILE A 82 17.40 7.16 5.87
C ILE A 82 18.72 6.53 5.42
N PRO A 83 19.05 5.31 5.86
CA PRO A 83 20.19 4.56 5.35
C PRO A 83 20.12 4.36 3.83
N ARG A 84 21.28 4.07 3.24
CA ARG A 84 21.35 3.57 1.86
C ARG A 84 20.42 2.35 1.72
N ASP A 85 19.66 2.32 0.64
CA ASP A 85 18.73 1.25 0.26
C ASP A 85 17.62 0.98 1.30
N ALA A 86 17.27 1.95 2.16
CA ALA A 86 16.19 1.76 3.12
C ALA A 86 14.80 1.68 2.47
N ILE A 87 14.64 2.17 1.23
CA ILE A 87 13.42 2.01 0.42
C ILE A 87 13.61 0.76 -0.44
N GLN A 88 12.84 -0.28 -0.13
CA GLN A 88 13.04 -1.60 -0.71
C GLN A 88 12.28 -1.75 -2.04
N ALA A 89 12.97 -2.28 -3.04
CA ALA A 89 12.36 -2.64 -4.30
C ALA A 89 11.43 -3.86 -4.16
N ILE A 90 10.40 -3.91 -5.00
CA ILE A 90 9.55 -5.09 -5.16
C ILE A 90 10.11 -5.95 -6.29
N PHE A 91 10.48 -7.19 -5.98
CA PHE A 91 11.06 -8.13 -6.97
C PHE A 91 10.06 -9.15 -7.54
N ARG A 92 8.91 -9.30 -6.88
CA ARG A 92 7.87 -10.26 -7.22
C ARG A 92 6.52 -9.57 -7.00
N PRO A 93 6.12 -8.65 -7.88
CA PRO A 93 4.86 -7.95 -7.72
C PRO A 93 3.69 -8.93 -7.86
N GLU A 94 2.66 -8.73 -7.04
CA GLU A 94 1.38 -9.38 -7.17
C GLU A 94 0.35 -8.33 -7.58
N PHE A 95 -0.46 -8.66 -8.58
CA PHE A 95 -1.47 -7.75 -9.12
C PHE A 95 -2.86 -8.24 -8.77
N MET A 96 -3.74 -7.29 -8.48
CA MET A 96 -5.19 -7.51 -8.45
C MET A 96 -5.83 -6.96 -9.73
N THR A 97 -6.98 -7.51 -10.08
CA THR A 97 -7.81 -6.99 -11.16
C THR A 97 -8.45 -5.66 -10.79
N ILE A 98 -8.86 -4.88 -11.79
CA ILE A 98 -9.60 -3.62 -11.59
C ILE A 98 -10.88 -3.86 -10.76
N ALA A 99 -11.61 -4.94 -11.03
CA ALA A 99 -12.83 -5.27 -10.31
C ALA A 99 -12.57 -5.60 -8.83
N GLU A 100 -11.44 -6.25 -8.52
CA GLU A 100 -11.03 -6.48 -7.14
C GLU A 100 -10.64 -5.19 -6.43
N ALA A 101 -9.87 -4.31 -7.11
CA ALA A 101 -9.48 -3.02 -6.56
C ALA A 101 -10.70 -2.15 -6.22
N GLN A 102 -11.69 -2.10 -7.13
CA GLN A 102 -12.95 -1.39 -6.92
C GLN A 102 -13.76 -1.98 -5.76
N ARG A 103 -13.91 -3.31 -5.72
CA ARG A 103 -14.66 -4.00 -4.66
C ARG A 103 -14.04 -3.83 -3.28
N LEU A 104 -12.71 -3.78 -3.20
CA LEU A 104 -11.98 -3.63 -1.94
C LEU A 104 -11.77 -2.16 -1.53
N GLU A 105 -12.13 -1.21 -2.40
CA GLU A 105 -11.97 0.24 -2.17
C GLU A 105 -10.54 0.62 -1.74
N VAL A 106 -9.53 -0.07 -2.28
CA VAL A 106 -8.10 0.14 -1.94
C VAL A 106 -7.48 1.34 -2.65
N MET A 107 -8.16 1.87 -3.67
CA MET A 107 -7.74 3.00 -4.47
C MET A 107 -8.94 3.89 -4.77
N ARG A 108 -8.69 5.19 -4.96
CA ARG A 108 -9.71 6.13 -5.43
C ARG A 108 -9.81 6.08 -6.95
N ASP A 109 -11.00 6.36 -7.50
CA ASP A 109 -11.24 6.34 -8.95
C ASP A 109 -10.34 7.30 -9.74
N ASP A 110 -9.88 8.39 -9.10
CA ASP A 110 -9.04 9.44 -9.68
C ASP A 110 -7.56 9.32 -9.31
N GLU A 111 -7.15 8.22 -8.67
CA GLU A 111 -5.76 8.01 -8.29
C GLU A 111 -4.88 7.75 -9.54
N PRO A 112 -3.78 8.49 -9.74
CA PRO A 112 -2.90 8.26 -10.87
C PRO A 112 -2.15 6.94 -10.75
N VAL A 113 -1.93 6.31 -11.91
CA VAL A 113 -1.14 5.09 -12.06
C VAL A 113 -0.12 5.25 -13.18
N LEU A 114 1.02 4.58 -13.04
CA LEU A 114 1.89 4.27 -14.18
C LEU A 114 1.34 3.01 -14.85
N ALA A 115 1.12 3.05 -16.16
CA ALA A 115 0.61 1.89 -16.91
C ALA A 115 1.60 1.48 -18.01
N ILE A 116 1.83 0.19 -18.15
CA ILE A 116 2.58 -0.39 -19.27
C ILE A 116 1.73 -1.45 -19.97
N GLY A 117 1.76 -1.40 -21.30
CA GLY A 117 1.17 -2.42 -22.17
C GLY A 117 2.23 -3.04 -23.08
N HIS A 118 2.34 -4.37 -23.07
CA HIS A 118 3.16 -5.13 -24.01
C HIS A 118 2.48 -6.44 -24.41
N GLN A 119 2.44 -6.75 -25.71
CA GLN A 119 1.85 -7.99 -26.25
C GLN A 119 0.50 -8.35 -25.61
N ASN A 120 -0.43 -7.39 -25.61
CA ASN A 120 -1.78 -7.56 -25.05
C ASN A 120 -1.87 -7.80 -23.53
N THR A 121 -0.74 -7.70 -22.82
CA THR A 121 -0.67 -7.71 -21.35
C THR A 121 -0.50 -6.29 -20.86
N TRP A 122 -1.30 -5.89 -19.87
CA TRP A 122 -1.28 -4.55 -19.30
C TRP A 122 -1.18 -4.64 -17.78
N HIS A 123 -0.19 -3.96 -17.22
CA HIS A 123 -0.03 -3.79 -15.79
C HIS A 123 -0.16 -2.30 -15.43
N ALA A 124 -0.70 -2.02 -14.24
CA ALA A 124 -0.85 -0.68 -13.69
C ALA A 124 -0.26 -0.66 -12.27
N TYR A 125 0.53 0.38 -11.98
CA TYR A 125 1.25 0.56 -10.72
C TYR A 125 0.74 1.82 -10.02
N SER A 126 0.23 1.68 -8.80
CA SER A 126 -0.20 2.82 -7.98
C SER A 126 1.02 3.69 -7.63
N LEU A 127 0.90 5.00 -7.85
CA LEU A 127 1.95 5.93 -7.43
C LEU A 127 2.11 5.96 -5.90
N LEU A 128 1.04 5.77 -5.14
CA LEU A 128 1.11 5.72 -3.67
C LEU A 128 1.90 4.50 -3.16
N GLN A 129 1.78 3.36 -3.84
CA GLN A 129 2.62 2.19 -3.57
C GLN A 129 4.08 2.49 -3.93
N LEU A 130 4.34 3.08 -5.09
CA LEU A 130 5.70 3.38 -5.55
C LEU A 130 6.43 4.40 -4.69
N VAL A 131 5.75 5.34 -4.03
CA VAL A 131 6.37 6.25 -3.04
C VAL A 131 7.04 5.48 -1.89
N ASN A 132 6.51 4.31 -1.53
CA ASN A 132 7.07 3.46 -0.49
C ASN A 132 8.00 2.36 -1.05
N HIS A 133 7.96 2.16 -2.36
CA HIS A 133 8.66 1.12 -3.11
C HIS A 133 9.10 1.69 -4.46
N GLU A 134 10.13 2.54 -4.42
CA GLU A 134 10.60 3.37 -5.54
C GLU A 134 10.88 2.57 -6.83
N ILE A 135 11.13 1.26 -6.72
CA ILE A 135 11.41 0.38 -7.85
C ILE A 135 10.55 -0.90 -7.77
N VAL A 136 9.90 -1.24 -8.88
CA VAL A 136 9.26 -2.55 -9.10
C VAL A 136 9.93 -3.24 -10.28
N ASN A 137 10.55 -4.40 -10.03
CA ASN A 137 11.07 -5.28 -11.07
C ASN A 137 9.98 -6.29 -11.46
N ASP A 138 9.54 -6.21 -12.71
CA ASP A 138 8.37 -6.94 -13.21
C ASP A 138 8.65 -7.61 -14.57
N MET A 139 7.77 -8.52 -14.96
CA MET A 139 7.78 -9.24 -16.22
C MET A 139 6.45 -9.01 -16.95
N VAL A 140 6.43 -8.16 -17.98
CA VAL A 140 5.21 -7.91 -18.77
C VAL A 140 5.27 -8.70 -20.07
N ALA A 141 4.41 -9.72 -20.21
CA ALA A 141 4.45 -10.66 -21.34
C ALA A 141 5.85 -11.22 -21.62
N GLY A 142 6.62 -11.52 -20.56
CA GLY A 142 7.98 -12.05 -20.66
C GLY A 142 9.08 -10.99 -20.89
N LEU A 143 8.73 -9.71 -21.03
CA LEU A 143 9.69 -8.60 -21.08
C LEU A 143 10.08 -8.18 -19.65
N PRO A 144 11.36 -8.29 -19.24
CA PRO A 144 11.81 -7.73 -17.97
C PRO A 144 11.79 -6.20 -18.03
N ILE A 145 11.18 -5.60 -17.01
CA ILE A 145 11.13 -4.14 -16.85
C ILE A 145 11.45 -3.74 -15.41
N ALA A 146 11.92 -2.51 -15.26
CA ALA A 146 11.99 -1.82 -13.98
C ALA A 146 11.11 -0.56 -14.07
N VAL A 147 10.10 -0.49 -13.20
CA VAL A 147 9.25 0.70 -13.05
C VAL A 147 9.81 1.52 -11.90
N ALA A 148 10.02 2.82 -12.13
CA ALA A 148 10.55 3.75 -11.13
C ALA A 148 9.74 5.06 -11.12
N TRP A 149 9.69 5.71 -9.95
CA TRP A 149 8.97 6.96 -9.70
C TRP A 149 9.78 7.92 -8.83
#